data_AF-A0A5C3NRY0-F1
#
_entry.id   AF-A0A5C3NRY0-F1
#
_cell.length_a   1.000
_cell.length_b   1.000
_cell.length_c   1.000
_cell.angle_alpha   90.00
_cell.angle_beta   90.00
_cell.angle_gamma   90.00
#
_symmetry.space_group_name_H-M   'P 1'
#
loop_
_entity.id
_entity.type
_entity.pdbx_description
1 polymer ?
#
loop_
_entity_poly.entity_id
_entity_poly.type
_entity_poly.pdbx_seq_one_letter_code
_entity_poly.pdbx_strand_id
1 'polypeptide(L)' 'AALRSKNLTIRGAGPGAWGFDELNDELPEMLSFVAETEPPKLRVEKLSDIEKVWGEKVQDGERLVFTV' A
#
# COMPACT_ATOMS: atom_id res chain seq x y z
N ALA A 1 1.15 0.93 -1.66
CA ALA A 1 2.37 0.43 -0.98
C ALA A 1 2.81 -0.96 -1.47
N ALA A 2 1.89 -1.86 -1.88
CA ALA A 2 2.22 -3.20 -2.38
C ALA A 2 3.20 -3.19 -3.56
N LEU A 3 2.92 -2.44 -4.63
CA LEU A 3 3.78 -2.38 -5.81
C LEU A 3 5.19 -1.81 -5.51
N ARG A 4 5.29 -0.70 -4.77
CA ARG A 4 6.57 -0.09 -4.35
C ARG A 4 7.44 -1.00 -3.46
N SER A 5 6.84 -2.01 -2.83
CA SER A 5 7.55 -2.93 -1.94
C SER A 5 8.02 -4.23 -2.61
N LYS A 6 7.57 -4.47 -3.84
CA LYS A 6 8.21 -5.43 -4.73
C LYS A 6 9.33 -4.66 -5.45
N ASN A 7 10.45 -5.30 -5.78
CA ASN A 7 11.60 -4.66 -6.44
C ASN A 7 11.28 -4.26 -7.90
N LEU A 8 10.27 -3.41 -8.07
CA LEU A 8 9.67 -2.97 -9.32
C LEU A 8 9.89 -1.46 -9.43
N THR A 9 10.52 -1.05 -10.52
CA THR A 9 10.66 0.37 -10.84
C THR A 9 9.38 0.85 -11.53
N ILE A 10 8.60 1.67 -10.85
CA ILE A 10 7.44 2.33 -11.46
C ILE A 10 7.86 3.73 -11.91
N ARG A 11 7.99 3.94 -13.23
CA ARG A 11 8.25 5.27 -13.81
C ARG A 11 6.90 5.95 -14.06
N GLY A 12 6.80 7.25 -13.78
CA GLY A 12 5.56 8.01 -14.03
C GLY A 12 4.42 7.79 -13.02
N ALA A 13 4.71 7.36 -11.78
CA ALA A 13 3.68 7.10 -10.75
C ALA A 13 3.82 8.01 -9.50
N GLY A 14 4.11 9.29 -9.72
CA GLY A 14 4.12 10.33 -8.70
C GLY A 14 2.88 11.23 -8.79
N PRO A 15 2.51 11.96 -7.72
CA PRO A 15 1.47 13.00 -7.81
C PRO A 15 1.78 13.96 -8.97
N GLY A 16 0.82 14.13 -9.88
CA GLY A 16 0.97 14.96 -11.09
C GLY A 16 1.56 14.26 -12.32
N ALA A 17 1.86 12.95 -12.24
CA ALA A 17 2.38 12.22 -13.39
C ALA A 17 1.28 11.85 -14.39
N TRP A 18 0.08 11.52 -13.92
CA TRP A 18 -1.08 11.14 -14.74
C TRP A 18 -2.29 12.04 -14.45
N GLY A 19 -3.10 12.30 -15.47
CA GLY A 19 -4.45 12.80 -15.30
C GLY A 19 -5.35 11.76 -14.62
N PHE A 20 -6.47 12.18 -14.04
CA PHE A 20 -7.41 11.24 -13.40
C PHE A 20 -8.03 10.25 -14.39
N ASP A 21 -8.25 10.66 -15.64
CA ASP A 21 -8.78 9.80 -16.69
C ASP A 21 -7.76 8.72 -17.08
N GLU A 22 -6.51 9.12 -17.32
CA GLU A 22 -5.40 8.20 -17.61
C GLU A 22 -5.17 7.21 -16.46
N LEU A 23 -5.27 7.69 -15.21
CA LEU A 23 -5.19 6.82 -14.04
C LEU A 23 -6.34 5.83 -13.96
N ASN A 24 -7.57 6.25 -14.30
CA ASN A 24 -8.73 5.37 -14.30
C ASN A 24 -8.62 4.27 -15.38
N ASP A 25 -8.06 4.59 -16.55
CA ASP A 25 -7.87 3.62 -17.63
C ASP A 25 -6.88 2.52 -17.25
N GLU A 26 -5.82 2.88 -16.51
CA GLU A 26 -4.70 2.00 -16.17
C GLU A 26 -4.90 1.26 -14.83
N LEU A 27 -5.69 1.82 -13.91
CA LEU A 27 -5.97 1.27 -12.57
C LEU A 27 -6.43 -0.20 -12.57
N PRO A 28 -7.36 -0.64 -13.44
CA PRO A 28 -7.85 -2.02 -13.45
C PRO A 28 -6.74 -3.04 -13.69
N GLU A 29 -5.85 -2.79 -14.66
CA GLU A 29 -4.72 -3.68 -14.98
C GLU A 29 -3.68 -3.67 -13.86
N MET A 30 -3.39 -2.50 -13.30
CA MET A 30 -2.52 -2.39 -12.13
C MET A 30 -3.05 -3.20 -10.92
N LEU A 31 -4.37 -3.20 -10.71
CA LEU A 31 -5.01 -3.97 -9.64
C LEU A 31 -4.93 -5.48 -9.87
N SER A 32 -5.02 -5.97 -11.12
CA SER A 32 -4.85 -7.41 -11.39
C SER A 32 -3.45 -7.88 -11.02
N PHE A 33 -2.41 -7.10 -11.29
CA PHE A 33 -1.05 -7.45 -10.87
C PHE A 33 -0.89 -7.48 -9.35
N VAL A 34 -1.56 -6.57 -8.63
CA VAL A 34 -1.55 -6.59 -7.15
C VAL A 34 -2.22 -7.84 -6.61
N ALA A 35 -3.34 -8.27 -7.21
CA ALA A 35 -4.07 -9.47 -6.79
C ALA A 35 -3.26 -10.76 -6.94
N GLU A 36 -2.33 -10.81 -7.89
CA GLU A 36 -1.41 -11.94 -8.09
C GLU A 36 -0.25 -11.95 -7.10
N THR A 37 -0.02 -10.87 -6.36
CA THR A 37 1.07 -10.80 -5.39
C THR A 37 0.65 -11.35 -4.03
N GLU A 38 1.57 -12.07 -3.38
CA GLU A 38 1.37 -12.50 -1.99
C GLU A 38 1.09 -11.27 -1.09
N PRO A 39 -0.05 -11.26 -0.37
CA PRO A 39 -0.40 -10.19 0.54
C PRO A 39 0.67 -10.02 1.62
N PRO A 40 1.02 -8.78 2.00
CA PRO A 40 1.94 -8.57 3.11
C PRO A 40 1.32 -9.09 4.41
N LYS A 41 2.16 -9.48 5.38
CA LYS A 41 1.72 -9.73 6.74
C LYS A 41 1.24 -8.40 7.35
N LEU A 42 -0.04 -8.34 7.72
CA LEU A 42 -0.67 -7.12 8.25
C LEU A 42 -0.97 -7.26 9.74
N ARG A 43 -0.64 -6.22 10.51
CA ARG A 43 -1.18 -5.96 11.84
C ARG A 43 -2.19 -4.83 11.72
N VAL A 44 -3.46 -5.15 11.87
CA VAL A 44 -4.55 -4.18 11.76
C VAL A 44 -4.96 -3.72 13.15
N GLU A 45 -4.92 -2.41 13.38
CA GLU A 45 -5.24 -1.78 14.66
C GLU A 45 -6.29 -0.68 14.45
N LYS A 46 -7.03 -0.35 15.51
CA LYS A 46 -8.00 0.74 15.42
C LYS A 46 -7.28 2.07 15.38
N LEU A 47 -7.76 2.98 14.53
CA LEU A 47 -7.25 4.34 14.45
C LEU A 47 -7.37 5.07 15.81
N SER A 48 -8.38 4.72 16.61
CA SER A 48 -8.55 5.25 17.98
C SER A 48 -7.41 4.90 18.93
N ASP A 49 -6.66 3.83 18.66
CA ASP A 49 -5.54 3.38 19.51
C ASP A 49 -4.17 3.82 18.96
N ILE A 50 -4.15 4.71 17.96
CA ILE A 50 -2.92 5.17 17.31
C ILE A 50 -1.90 5.68 18.33
N GLU A 51 -2.29 6.48 19.32
CA GLU A 51 -1.34 7.03 20.29
C GLU A 51 -0.66 5.97 21.16
N LYS A 52 -1.28 4.80 21.33
CA LYS A 52 -0.72 3.69 22.10
C LYS A 52 0.20 2.84 21.25
N VAL A 53 -0.22 2.56 20.02
CA VAL A 53 0.43 1.59 19.13
C VAL A 53 1.54 2.26 18.30
N TRP A 54 1.43 3.56 18.03
CA TRP A 54 2.38 4.33 17.24
C TRP A 54 3.73 4.43 17.97
N GLY A 55 4.67 3.56 17.58
CA GLY A 55 6.01 3.47 18.18
C GLY A 55 6.33 2.08 18.74
N GLU A 56 5.37 1.17 18.78
CA GLU A 56 5.65 -0.23 19.07
C GLU A 56 6.52 -0.85 17.97
N LYS A 57 7.43 -1.75 18.36
CA LYS A 57 8.19 -2.53 17.37
C LYS A 57 7.25 -3.45 16.62
N VAL A 58 7.16 -3.24 15.33
CA VAL A 58 6.48 -4.14 14.40
C VAL A 58 7.38 -5.34 14.15
N GLN A 59 6.81 -6.55 14.05
CA GLN A 59 7.59 -7.75 13.77
C GLN A 59 8.24 -7.66 12.38
N ASP A 60 9.31 -8.43 12.15
CA ASP A 60 9.97 -8.43 10.85
C ASP A 60 9.00 -8.90 9.75
N GLY A 61 8.98 -8.16 8.64
CA GLY A 61 8.06 -8.38 7.52
C GLY A 61 6.58 -7.99 7.75
N GLU A 62 6.20 -7.52 8.94
CA GLU A 62 4.83 -7.10 9.26
C GLU A 62 4.60 -5.61 8.96
N ARG A 63 3.39 -5.25 8.53
CA ARG A 63 2.97 -3.87 8.28
C ARG A 63 1.82 -3.50 9.20
N LEU A 64 2.03 -2.47 10.01
CA LEU A 64 1.00 -1.88 10.85
C LEU A 64 0.07 -0.99 9.99
N VAL A 65 -1.23 -1.26 10.06
CA VAL A 65 -2.28 -0.51 9.35
C VAL A 65 -3.35 -0.09 10.35
N PHE A 66 -3.75 1.17 10.31
CA PHE A 66 -4.83 1.69 11.15
C PHE A 66 -6.12 1.83 10.34
N THR A 67 -7.23 1.36 10.89
CA THR A 67 -8.58 1.49 10.30
C THR A 67 -9.51 2.21 11.25
N VAL A 68 -10.46 2.98 10.68
CA VAL A 68 -11.47 3.74 11.45
C VAL A 68 -12.36 2.83 12.29
#